data_AF-H6LDC0-F1
#
_entry.id   AF-H6LDC0-F1
#
_cell.length_a   1.000
_cell.length_b   1.000
_cell.length_c   1.000
_cell.angle_alpha   90.00
_cell.angle_beta   90.00
_cell.angle_gamma   90.00
#
_symmetry.space_group_name_H-M   'P 1'
#
loop_
_entity.id
_entity.type
_entity.pdbx_description
1 polymer ?
#
loop_
_entity_poly.entity_id
_entity_poly.type
_entity_poly.pdbx_seq_one_letter_code
_entity_poly.pdbx_strand_id
1 'polypeptide(L)'
;MISVEEKLRVFTQYLLNKERKWGKDIINDAKEKREALLEESSQKINKEKRAVEERSYHTIFRDKNKIIAEGKNKAKTLELEEKNRILRDFNQMIREKVEPFLTQEVYSDYLRNCIVQIPQIFGNKKEIIVFVYERDLEQIKKIMAAELNDFSIEYRVGCNDCIGGLIVEDSEGRIHCDFTVENLIKTNYKLIGMTLNGFMEKQVS
;
A
#
# COMPACT_ATOMS: atom_id res chain seq x y z
N MET A 1 112.63 -6.32 -9.53
CA MET A 1 112.18 -5.43 -8.44
C MET A 1 111.11 -4.52 -9.03
N ILE A 2 109.86 -4.63 -8.56
CA ILE A 2 108.74 -3.87 -9.13
C ILE A 2 108.90 -2.38 -8.74
N SER A 3 108.84 -1.45 -9.69
CA SER A 3 109.00 -0.01 -9.40
C SER A 3 107.80 0.52 -8.61
N VAL A 4 108.02 1.62 -7.89
CA VAL A 4 106.97 2.29 -7.09
C VAL A 4 105.79 2.74 -7.97
N GLU A 5 106.07 3.17 -9.20
CA GLU A 5 105.06 3.57 -10.18
C GLU A 5 104.16 2.41 -10.62
N GLU A 6 104.73 1.22 -10.84
CA GLU A 6 103.98 0.02 -11.22
C GLU A 6 103.00 -0.39 -10.09
N LYS A 7 103.42 -0.27 -8.82
CA LYS A 7 102.56 -0.53 -7.67
C LYS A 7 101.44 0.51 -7.53
N LEU A 8 101.73 1.79 -7.74
CA LEU A 8 100.74 2.86 -7.75
C LEU A 8 99.71 2.66 -8.86
N ARG A 9 100.13 2.23 -10.05
CA ARG A 9 99.22 1.91 -11.16
C ARG A 9 98.26 0.77 -10.82
N VAL A 10 98.78 -0.33 -10.27
CA VAL A 10 97.94 -1.48 -9.86
C VAL A 10 96.97 -1.11 -8.73
N PHE A 11 97.43 -0.34 -7.74
CA PHE A 11 96.58 0.13 -6.64
C PHE A 11 95.48 1.08 -7.13
N THR A 12 95.80 1.99 -8.03
CA THR A 12 94.83 2.91 -8.65
C THR A 12 93.78 2.13 -9.45
N GLN A 13 94.19 1.13 -10.23
CA GLN A 13 93.28 0.26 -10.97
C GLN A 13 92.35 -0.54 -10.04
N TYR A 14 92.88 -1.02 -8.91
CA TYR A 14 92.10 -1.71 -7.90
C TYR A 14 91.05 -0.79 -7.27
N LEU A 15 91.43 0.43 -6.87
CA LEU A 15 90.51 1.43 -6.33
C LEU A 15 89.42 1.79 -7.34
N LEU A 16 89.77 2.06 -8.59
CA LEU A 16 88.81 2.37 -9.66
C LEU A 16 87.82 1.22 -9.89
N ASN A 17 88.29 -0.03 -9.88
CA ASN A 17 87.42 -1.19 -10.01
C ASN A 17 86.50 -1.37 -8.80
N LYS A 18 86.99 -1.09 -7.58
CA LYS A 18 86.20 -1.14 -6.35
C LYS A 18 85.10 -0.07 -6.34
N GLU A 19 85.44 1.18 -6.67
CA GLU A 19 84.49 2.29 -6.79
C GLU A 19 83.45 2.03 -7.89
N ARG A 20 83.89 1.50 -9.03
CA ARG A 20 82.99 1.15 -10.14
C ARG A 20 82.01 0.04 -9.77
N LYS A 21 82.46 -0.96 -9.01
CA LYS A 21 81.59 -2.04 -8.50
C LYS A 21 80.59 -1.48 -7.49
N TRP A 22 81.05 -0.70 -6.52
CA TRP A 22 80.21 -0.07 -5.51
C TRP A 22 79.15 0.86 -6.12
N GLY A 23 79.53 1.71 -7.08
CA GLY A 23 78.58 2.56 -7.80
C GLY A 23 77.57 1.76 -8.62
N LYS A 24 77.98 0.63 -9.21
CA LYS A 24 77.06 -0.26 -9.94
C LYS A 24 76.07 -0.95 -9.00
N ASP A 25 76.53 -1.39 -7.83
CA ASP A 25 75.69 -2.01 -6.80
C ASP A 25 74.65 -0.99 -6.27
N ILE A 26 75.05 0.25 -5.99
CA ILE A 26 74.11 1.33 -5.60
C ILE A 26 73.04 1.58 -6.68
N ILE A 27 73.44 1.63 -7.95
CA ILE A 27 72.51 1.86 -9.06
C ILE A 27 71.53 0.69 -9.20
N ASN A 28 71.99 -0.55 -9.01
CA ASN A 28 71.13 -1.73 -9.07
C ASN A 28 70.14 -1.75 -7.91
N ASP A 29 70.60 -1.51 -6.67
CA ASP A 29 69.73 -1.40 -5.49
C ASP A 29 68.64 -0.32 -5.68
N ALA A 30 69.02 0.83 -6.25
CA ALA A 30 68.08 1.91 -6.52
C ALA A 30 67.04 1.52 -7.59
N LYS A 31 67.44 0.75 -8.61
CA LYS A 31 66.53 0.23 -9.64
C LYS A 31 65.56 -0.78 -9.06
N GLU A 32 66.04 -1.75 -8.29
CA GLU A 32 65.20 -2.77 -7.65
C GLU A 32 64.18 -2.14 -6.69
N LYS A 33 64.59 -1.18 -5.86
CA LYS A 33 63.67 -0.44 -4.98
C LYS A 33 62.61 0.34 -5.77
N ARG A 34 63.01 0.97 -6.88
CA ARG A 34 62.06 1.69 -7.74
C ARG A 34 61.03 0.73 -8.34
N GLU A 35 61.48 -0.43 -8.80
CA GLU A 35 60.62 -1.44 -9.43
C GLU A 35 59.63 -2.03 -8.41
N ALA A 36 60.10 -2.36 -7.20
CA ALA A 36 59.24 -2.78 -6.09
C ALA A 36 58.19 -1.73 -5.70
N LEU A 37 58.57 -0.45 -5.63
CA LEU A 37 57.63 0.65 -5.33
C LEU A 37 56.58 0.83 -6.42
N LEU A 38 56.96 0.70 -7.70
CA LEU A 38 56.02 0.76 -8.82
C LEU A 38 55.03 -0.39 -8.78
N GLU A 39 55.50 -1.60 -8.49
CA GLU A 39 54.64 -2.78 -8.39
C GLU A 39 53.67 -2.68 -7.21
N GLU A 40 54.14 -2.24 -6.03
CA GLU A 40 53.28 -2.02 -4.86
C GLU A 40 52.21 -0.96 -5.13
N SER A 41 52.60 0.16 -5.76
CA SER A 41 51.68 1.24 -6.15
C SER A 41 50.63 0.74 -7.14
N SER A 42 51.05 0.00 -8.17
CA SER A 42 50.15 -0.61 -9.16
C SER A 42 49.16 -1.58 -8.51
N GLN A 43 49.61 -2.41 -7.57
CA GLN A 43 48.75 -3.31 -6.82
C GLN A 43 47.73 -2.56 -5.94
N LYS A 44 48.14 -1.48 -5.28
CA LYS A 44 47.25 -0.62 -4.48
C LYS A 44 46.17 0.01 -5.36
N ILE A 45 46.55 0.63 -6.48
CA ILE A 45 45.61 1.25 -7.42
C ILE A 45 44.61 0.21 -7.95
N ASN A 46 45.07 -0.99 -8.30
CA ASN A 46 44.18 -2.05 -8.76
C ASN A 46 43.19 -2.52 -7.69
N LYS A 47 43.61 -2.61 -6.43
CA LYS A 47 42.71 -2.96 -5.32
C LYS A 47 41.67 -1.88 -5.08
N GLU A 48 42.08 -0.61 -5.06
CA GLU A 48 41.16 0.53 -4.91
C GLU A 48 40.16 0.60 -6.06
N LYS A 49 40.62 0.42 -7.29
CA LYS A 49 39.75 0.37 -8.48
C LYS A 49 38.66 -0.69 -8.33
N ARG A 50 39.04 -1.93 -7.98
CA ARG A 50 38.08 -3.03 -7.76
C ARG A 50 37.08 -2.70 -6.64
N ALA A 51 37.56 -2.14 -5.53
CA ALA A 51 36.69 -1.76 -4.42
C ALA A 51 35.70 -0.62 -4.77
N VAL A 52 36.09 0.29 -5.67
CA VAL A 52 35.18 1.33 -6.20
C VAL A 52 34.17 0.72 -7.17
N GLU A 53 34.60 -0.16 -8.06
CA GLU A 53 33.72 -0.86 -9.01
C GLU A 53 32.66 -1.70 -8.29
N GLU A 54 33.06 -2.48 -7.28
CA GLU A 54 32.16 -3.32 -6.50
C GLU A 54 31.14 -2.50 -5.71
N ARG A 55 31.57 -1.41 -5.05
CA ARG A 55 30.65 -0.48 -4.36
C ARG A 55 29.67 0.18 -5.34
N SER A 56 30.15 0.56 -6.52
CA SER A 56 29.31 1.15 -7.56
C SER A 56 28.28 0.14 -8.06
N TYR A 57 28.69 -1.11 -8.29
CA TYR A 57 27.79 -2.20 -8.69
C TYR A 57 26.69 -2.44 -7.65
N HIS A 58 27.04 -2.54 -6.37
CA HIS A 58 26.05 -2.71 -5.29
C HIS A 58 25.08 -1.52 -5.20
N THR A 59 25.58 -0.30 -5.39
CA THR A 59 24.75 0.91 -5.39
C THR A 59 23.75 0.89 -6.56
N ILE A 60 24.23 0.64 -7.78
CA ILE A 60 23.39 0.53 -8.98
C ILE A 60 22.33 -0.56 -8.80
N PHE A 61 22.72 -1.72 -8.27
CA PHE A 61 21.80 -2.83 -8.07
C PHE A 61 20.71 -2.50 -7.04
N ARG A 62 21.10 -1.87 -5.92
CA ARG A 62 20.15 -1.40 -4.90
C ARG A 62 19.19 -0.38 -5.47
N ASP A 63 19.70 0.61 -6.20
CA ASP A 63 18.89 1.69 -6.75
C ASP A 63 17.95 1.18 -7.85
N LYS A 64 18.40 0.24 -8.68
CA LYS A 64 17.55 -0.50 -9.63
C LYS A 64 16.38 -1.19 -8.90
N ASN A 65 16.67 -1.94 -7.84
CA ASN A 65 15.62 -2.64 -7.09
C ASN A 65 14.66 -1.68 -6.41
N LYS A 66 15.17 -0.54 -5.90
CA LYS A 66 14.34 0.53 -5.34
C LYS A 66 13.38 1.08 -6.39
N ILE A 67 13.87 1.44 -7.58
CA ILE A 67 13.05 1.95 -8.68
C ILE A 67 11.97 0.93 -9.09
N ILE A 68 12.33 -0.36 -9.19
CA ILE A 68 11.38 -1.43 -9.52
C ILE A 68 10.30 -1.54 -8.44
N ALA A 69 10.68 -1.51 -7.17
CA ALA A 69 9.74 -1.60 -6.05
C ALA A 69 8.80 -0.39 -6.02
N GLU A 70 9.33 0.82 -6.19
CA GLU A 70 8.54 2.06 -6.28
C GLU A 70 7.57 2.01 -7.46
N GLY A 71 8.01 1.53 -8.63
CA GLY A 71 7.16 1.36 -9.80
C GLY A 71 6.02 0.36 -9.57
N LYS A 72 6.31 -0.80 -8.95
CA LYS A 72 5.30 -1.80 -8.60
C LYS A 72 4.28 -1.27 -7.60
N ASN A 73 4.74 -0.57 -6.57
CA ASN A 73 3.86 0.03 -5.56
C ASN A 73 2.97 1.09 -6.19
N LYS A 74 3.53 1.98 -7.02
CA LYS A 74 2.76 3.01 -7.72
C LYS A 74 1.70 2.41 -8.64
N ALA A 75 2.04 1.38 -9.41
CA ALA A 75 1.09 0.67 -10.25
C ALA A 75 -0.03 0.04 -9.42
N LYS A 76 0.29 -0.58 -8.27
CA LYS A 76 -0.71 -1.18 -7.40
C LYS A 76 -1.63 -0.15 -6.77
N THR A 77 -1.09 0.99 -6.35
CA THR A 77 -1.89 2.11 -5.82
C THR A 77 -2.89 2.61 -6.86
N LEU A 78 -2.44 2.85 -8.10
CA LEU A 78 -3.31 3.29 -9.19
C LEU A 78 -4.42 2.27 -9.48
N GLU A 79 -4.09 0.97 -9.50
CA GLU A 79 -5.08 -0.10 -9.67
C GLU A 79 -6.16 -0.06 -8.58
N LEU A 80 -5.75 0.12 -7.31
CA LEU A 80 -6.67 0.19 -6.17
C LEU A 80 -7.53 1.46 -6.21
N GLU A 81 -6.96 2.60 -6.61
CA GLU A 81 -7.69 3.86 -6.76
C GLU A 81 -8.80 3.75 -7.81
N GLU A 82 -8.51 3.17 -8.97
CA GLU A 82 -9.51 2.96 -10.02
C GLU A 82 -10.57 1.93 -9.60
N LYS A 83 -10.18 0.82 -8.95
CA LYS A 83 -11.15 -0.14 -8.38
C LYS A 83 -12.09 0.53 -7.38
N ASN A 84 -11.58 1.38 -6.50
CA ASN A 84 -12.39 2.14 -5.55
C ASN A 84 -13.28 3.18 -6.22
N ARG A 85 -12.84 3.78 -7.33
CA ARG A 85 -13.67 4.67 -8.13
C ARG A 85 -14.84 3.92 -8.77
N ILE A 86 -14.57 2.81 -9.46
CA ILE A 86 -15.60 1.95 -10.07
C ILE A 86 -16.60 1.48 -9.02
N LEU A 87 -16.14 1.08 -7.84
CA LEU A 87 -17.02 0.67 -6.74
C LEU A 87 -17.92 1.81 -6.26
N ARG A 88 -17.41 3.03 -6.15
CA ARG A 88 -18.22 4.21 -5.78
C ARG A 88 -19.27 4.52 -6.84
N ASP A 89 -18.87 4.52 -8.11
CA ASP A 89 -19.78 4.77 -9.24
C ASP A 89 -20.86 3.69 -9.32
N PHE A 90 -20.50 2.42 -9.07
CA PHE A 90 -21.46 1.32 -9.05
C PHE A 90 -22.44 1.44 -7.88
N ASN A 91 -21.99 1.82 -6.68
CA ASN A 91 -22.89 2.06 -5.56
C ASN A 91 -23.85 3.23 -5.81
N GLN A 92 -23.37 4.29 -6.45
CA GLN A 92 -24.24 5.39 -6.87
C GLN A 92 -25.30 4.91 -7.87
N MET A 93 -24.91 4.08 -8.84
CA MET A 93 -25.83 3.48 -9.80
C MET A 93 -26.86 2.56 -9.12
N ILE A 94 -26.47 1.80 -8.10
CA ILE A 94 -27.42 1.00 -7.30
C ILE A 94 -28.46 1.94 -6.67
N ARG A 95 -28.05 3.04 -6.04
CA ARG A 95 -28.99 4.01 -5.43
C ARG A 95 -29.99 4.54 -6.44
N GLU A 96 -29.52 4.97 -7.61
CA GLU A 96 -30.38 5.46 -8.69
C GLU A 96 -31.33 4.38 -9.23
N LYS A 97 -30.87 3.13 -9.30
CA LYS A 97 -31.68 2.00 -9.75
C LYS A 97 -32.68 1.51 -8.71
N VAL A 98 -32.50 1.86 -7.44
CA VAL A 98 -33.39 1.46 -6.35
C VAL A 98 -34.67 2.29 -6.31
N GLU A 99 -34.63 3.57 -6.68
CA GLU A 99 -35.80 4.48 -6.69
C GLU A 99 -37.06 3.88 -7.34
N PRO A 100 -37.01 3.27 -8.54
CA PRO A 100 -38.20 2.65 -9.14
C PRO A 100 -38.76 1.47 -8.35
N PHE A 101 -37.93 0.73 -7.60
CA PHE A 101 -38.38 -0.41 -6.81
C PHE A 101 -39.16 0.02 -5.56
N LEU A 102 -38.95 1.25 -5.07
CA LEU A 102 -39.63 1.79 -3.89
C LEU A 102 -41.13 2.05 -4.10
N THR A 103 -41.62 1.88 -5.32
CA THR A 103 -43.05 2.00 -5.68
C THR A 103 -43.70 0.67 -6.03
N GLN A 104 -42.95 -0.44 -5.97
CA GLN A 104 -43.42 -1.77 -6.33
C GLN A 104 -43.92 -2.54 -5.11
N GLU A 105 -44.75 -3.56 -5.36
CA GLU A 105 -45.27 -4.45 -4.33
C GLU A 105 -44.15 -5.10 -3.49
N VAL A 106 -43.03 -5.43 -4.13
CA VAL A 106 -41.83 -6.00 -3.49
C VAL A 106 -41.29 -5.13 -2.34
N TYR A 107 -41.41 -3.80 -2.45
CA TYR A 107 -40.98 -2.89 -1.38
C TYR A 107 -41.91 -2.98 -0.15
N SER A 108 -43.20 -3.24 -0.38
CA SER A 108 -44.17 -3.45 0.69
C SER A 108 -43.85 -4.68 1.52
N ASP A 109 -43.43 -5.76 0.87
CA ASP A 109 -43.01 -6.99 1.53
C ASP A 109 -41.71 -6.79 2.30
N TYR A 110 -40.76 -6.02 1.74
CA TYR A 110 -39.55 -5.63 2.46
C TYR A 110 -39.88 -4.87 3.76
N LEU A 111 -40.72 -3.83 3.69
CA LEU A 111 -41.13 -3.06 4.87
C LEU A 111 -41.80 -3.94 5.93
N ARG A 112 -42.69 -4.86 5.51
CA ARG A 112 -43.32 -5.83 6.42
C ARG A 112 -42.28 -6.70 7.10
N ASN A 113 -41.34 -7.26 6.35
CA ASN A 113 -40.28 -8.11 6.90
C ASN A 113 -39.38 -7.37 7.90
N CYS A 114 -39.15 -6.08 7.71
CA CYS A 114 -38.45 -5.24 8.68
C CYS A 114 -39.29 -5.00 9.94
N ILE A 115 -40.58 -4.67 9.78
CA ILE A 115 -41.48 -4.35 10.90
C ILE A 115 -41.70 -5.57 11.81
N VAL A 116 -41.82 -6.77 11.26
CA VAL A 116 -42.00 -8.01 12.02
C VAL A 116 -40.80 -8.34 12.93
N GLN A 117 -39.61 -7.78 12.65
CA GLN A 117 -38.42 -7.98 13.48
C GLN A 117 -38.41 -7.08 14.73
N ILE A 118 -39.18 -5.99 14.74
CA ILE A 118 -39.18 -4.98 15.82
C ILE A 118 -39.46 -5.61 17.20
N PRO A 119 -40.48 -6.49 17.39
CA PRO A 119 -40.74 -7.07 18.70
C PRO A 119 -39.58 -7.91 19.25
N GLN A 120 -38.83 -8.57 18.37
CA GLN A 120 -37.68 -9.40 18.78
C GLN A 120 -36.50 -8.54 19.27
N ILE A 121 -36.34 -7.35 18.68
CA ILE A 121 -35.26 -6.43 19.00
C ILE A 121 -35.58 -5.62 20.26
N PHE A 122 -36.79 -5.08 20.35
CA PHE A 122 -37.20 -4.16 21.42
C PHE A 122 -37.74 -4.88 22.65
N GLY A 123 -38.17 -6.14 22.50
CA GLY A 123 -38.65 -6.98 23.60
C GLY A 123 -39.80 -6.33 24.36
N ASN A 124 -39.56 -5.99 25.63
CA ASN A 124 -40.56 -5.36 26.51
C ASN A 124 -40.69 -3.84 26.32
N LYS A 125 -39.78 -3.20 25.56
CA LYS A 125 -39.88 -1.76 25.29
C LYS A 125 -40.93 -1.52 24.21
N LYS A 126 -42.15 -1.21 24.64
CA LYS A 126 -43.31 -1.04 23.76
C LYS A 126 -43.55 0.41 23.32
N GLU A 127 -42.83 1.38 23.88
CA GLU A 127 -42.87 2.78 23.46
C GLU A 127 -41.74 3.05 22.47
N ILE A 128 -42.11 3.31 21.21
CA ILE A 128 -41.16 3.49 20.12
C ILE A 128 -41.46 4.75 19.31
N ILE A 129 -40.40 5.35 18.77
CA ILE A 129 -40.42 6.47 17.85
C ILE A 129 -39.96 5.94 16.50
N VAL A 130 -40.77 6.16 15.46
CA VAL A 130 -40.51 5.68 14.11
C VAL A 130 -40.27 6.86 13.20
N PHE A 131 -39.05 6.96 12.68
CA PHE A 131 -38.70 7.95 11.66
C PHE A 131 -38.89 7.35 10.28
N VAL A 132 -39.66 8.04 9.46
CA VAL A 132 -39.99 7.59 8.10
C VAL A 132 -39.81 8.69 7.09
N TYR A 133 -39.66 8.27 5.84
CA TYR A 133 -39.80 9.17 4.70
C TYR A 133 -41.28 9.44 4.43
N GLU A 134 -41.62 10.68 4.02
CA GLU A 134 -43.01 11.13 3.89
C GLU A 134 -43.85 10.22 2.98
N ARG A 135 -43.26 9.77 1.86
CA ARG A 135 -43.90 8.86 0.90
C ARG A 135 -44.31 7.52 1.50
N ASP A 136 -43.56 7.03 2.50
CA ASP A 136 -43.73 5.68 3.05
C ASP A 136 -44.63 5.67 4.29
N LEU A 137 -44.96 6.86 4.83
CA LEU A 137 -45.65 7.03 6.11
C LEU A 137 -46.96 6.24 6.20
N GLU A 138 -47.86 6.42 5.22
CA GLU A 138 -49.19 5.81 5.26
C GLU A 138 -49.13 4.29 5.12
N GLN A 139 -48.20 3.80 4.31
CA GLN A 139 -47.96 2.37 4.16
C GLN A 139 -47.39 1.76 5.45
N ILE A 140 -46.39 2.40 6.05
CA ILE A 140 -45.76 1.94 7.29
C ILE A 140 -46.78 1.95 8.44
N LYS A 141 -47.58 3.01 8.59
CA LYS A 141 -48.67 3.06 9.58
C LYS A 141 -49.61 1.87 9.44
N LYS A 142 -50.04 1.55 8.21
CA LYS A 142 -50.95 0.43 7.94
C LYS A 142 -50.34 -0.91 8.33
N ILE A 143 -49.05 -1.14 8.02
CA ILE A 143 -48.37 -2.39 8.36
C ILE A 143 -48.12 -2.48 9.86
N MET A 144 -47.64 -1.42 10.50
CA MET A 144 -47.41 -1.38 11.95
C MET A 144 -48.70 -1.56 12.75
N ALA A 145 -49.80 -0.96 12.32
CA ALA A 145 -51.10 -1.15 12.97
C ALA A 145 -51.65 -2.58 12.83
N ALA A 146 -51.11 -3.42 11.94
CA ALA A 146 -51.47 -4.82 11.84
C ALA A 146 -50.53 -5.73 12.65
N GLU A 147 -49.23 -5.45 12.62
CA GLU A 147 -48.18 -6.31 13.16
C GLU A 147 -47.75 -5.92 14.60
N LEU A 148 -47.99 -4.68 15.04
CA LEU A 148 -47.51 -4.12 16.31
C LEU A 148 -48.65 -3.57 17.19
N ASN A 149 -49.72 -4.34 17.36
CA ASN A 149 -50.94 -3.93 18.10
C ASN A 149 -50.70 -3.53 19.57
N ASP A 150 -49.61 -4.04 20.16
CA ASP A 150 -49.25 -3.84 21.56
C ASP A 150 -48.30 -2.65 21.78
N PHE A 151 -47.81 -2.00 20.72
CA PHE A 151 -46.81 -0.93 20.80
C PHE A 151 -47.47 0.45 20.79
N SER A 152 -46.92 1.37 21.60
CA SER A 152 -47.20 2.79 21.51
C SER A 152 -46.21 3.43 20.54
N ILE A 153 -46.71 3.93 19.41
CA ILE A 153 -45.88 4.35 18.27
C ILE A 153 -46.03 5.85 18.02
N GLU A 154 -44.94 6.60 18.12
CA GLU A 154 -44.84 7.99 17.68
C GLU A 154 -44.21 8.04 16.28
N TYR A 155 -44.91 8.62 15.30
CA TYR A 155 -44.38 8.76 13.93
C TYR A 155 -43.73 10.14 13.75
N ARG A 156 -42.49 10.15 13.27
CA ARG A 156 -41.76 11.37 12.91
C ARG A 156 -41.39 11.36 11.43
N VAL A 157 -41.84 12.37 10.71
CA VAL A 157 -41.41 12.59 9.32
C VAL A 157 -40.11 13.39 9.37
N GLY A 158 -39.01 12.84 8.86
CA GLY A 158 -37.72 13.51 8.94
C GLY A 158 -36.47 12.64 8.77
N CYS A 159 -36.56 11.55 8.01
CA CYS A 159 -35.38 10.76 7.63
C CYS A 159 -34.60 11.50 6.53
N ASN A 160 -33.81 12.50 6.92
CA ASN A 160 -32.92 13.21 6.01
C ASN A 160 -31.84 12.23 5.51
N ASP A 161 -31.57 12.22 4.20
CA ASP A 161 -30.64 11.32 3.50
C ASP A 161 -31.08 9.86 3.32
N CYS A 162 -32.36 9.54 3.61
CA CYS A 162 -32.92 8.21 3.40
C CYS A 162 -33.71 8.16 2.09
N ILE A 163 -33.36 7.25 1.19
CA ILE A 163 -34.13 7.02 -0.04
C ILE A 163 -35.46 6.26 0.22
N GLY A 164 -35.55 5.55 1.35
CA GLY A 164 -36.73 4.82 1.81
C GLY A 164 -36.43 3.96 3.03
N GLY A 165 -37.47 3.38 3.62
CA GLY A 165 -37.45 2.47 4.75
C GLY A 165 -37.90 3.16 6.02
N LEU A 166 -37.42 2.67 7.16
CA LEU A 166 -37.73 3.26 8.45
C LEU A 166 -36.56 3.14 9.42
N ILE A 167 -36.53 4.04 10.40
CA ILE A 167 -35.68 3.96 11.57
C ILE A 167 -36.58 3.86 12.79
N VAL A 168 -36.26 2.96 13.70
CA VAL A 168 -37.01 2.76 14.95
C VAL A 168 -36.10 3.03 16.12
N GLU A 169 -36.57 3.85 17.04
CA GLU A 169 -35.91 4.13 18.31
C GLU A 169 -36.87 3.86 19.46
N ASP A 170 -36.36 3.52 20.65
CA ASP A 170 -37.18 3.53 21.85
C ASP A 170 -37.37 4.97 22.37
N SER A 171 -38.39 5.20 23.19
CA SER A 171 -38.64 6.54 23.77
C SER A 171 -37.46 7.10 24.57
N GLU A 172 -36.57 6.24 25.07
CA GLU A 172 -35.34 6.60 25.79
C GLU A 172 -34.11 6.79 24.89
N GLY A 173 -34.18 6.49 23.59
CA GLY A 173 -33.07 6.57 22.63
C GLY A 173 -31.89 5.62 22.89
N ARG A 174 -32.10 4.52 23.63
CA ARG A 174 -31.08 3.50 23.94
C ARG A 174 -31.01 2.40 22.90
N ILE A 175 -32.12 2.09 22.24
CA ILE A 175 -32.20 1.08 21.19
C ILE A 175 -32.51 1.82 19.89
N HIS A 176 -31.64 1.66 18.90
CA HIS A 176 -31.79 2.28 17.59
C HIS A 176 -31.64 1.18 16.52
N CYS A 177 -32.60 1.12 15.59
CA CYS A 177 -32.59 0.18 14.48
C CYS A 177 -32.87 0.88 13.18
N ASP A 178 -31.91 0.81 12.27
CA ASP A 178 -31.96 1.41 10.95
C ASP A 178 -32.33 0.32 9.91
N PHE A 179 -33.59 0.36 9.45
CA PHE A 179 -34.10 -0.48 8.36
C PHE A 179 -34.20 0.29 7.04
N THR A 180 -33.48 1.40 6.92
CA THR A 180 -33.43 2.16 5.67
C THR A 180 -32.80 1.33 4.57
N VAL A 181 -33.25 1.60 3.35
CA VAL A 181 -32.67 0.99 2.15
C VAL A 181 -31.21 1.41 1.97
N GLU A 182 -30.87 2.61 2.45
CA GLU A 182 -29.50 3.10 2.52
C GLU A 182 -28.62 2.22 3.44
N ASN A 183 -29.13 1.85 4.62
CA ASN A 183 -28.43 0.93 5.52
C ASN A 183 -28.31 -0.49 4.93
N LEU A 184 -29.31 -0.95 4.19
CA LEU A 184 -29.25 -2.22 3.47
C LEU A 184 -28.10 -2.22 2.44
N ILE A 185 -27.95 -1.15 1.66
CA ILE A 185 -26.85 -1.00 0.69
C ILE A 185 -25.51 -0.94 1.43
N LYS A 186 -25.41 -0.15 2.51
CA LYS A 186 -24.18 -0.01 3.31
C LYS A 186 -23.74 -1.34 3.94
N THR A 187 -24.67 -2.08 4.54
CA THR A 187 -24.38 -3.37 5.18
C THR A 187 -23.92 -4.42 4.16
N ASN A 188 -24.43 -4.33 2.93
CA ASN A 188 -24.03 -5.21 1.83
C ASN A 188 -22.86 -4.69 1.00
N TYR A 189 -22.25 -3.56 1.35
CA TYR A 189 -21.17 -2.93 0.57
C TYR A 189 -20.00 -3.89 0.31
N LYS A 190 -19.64 -4.70 1.31
CA LYS A 190 -18.59 -5.73 1.17
C LYS A 190 -18.96 -6.79 0.15
N LEU A 191 -20.20 -7.30 0.19
CA LEU A 191 -20.70 -8.30 -0.74
C LEU A 191 -20.76 -7.76 -2.17
N ILE A 192 -21.25 -6.53 -2.33
CA ILE A 192 -21.27 -5.78 -3.59
C ILE A 192 -19.85 -5.68 -4.15
N GLY A 193 -18.89 -5.24 -3.32
CA GLY A 193 -17.48 -5.12 -3.72
C GLY A 193 -16.83 -6.44 -4.11
N MET A 194 -17.07 -7.52 -3.36
CA MET A 194 -16.56 -8.86 -3.69
C MET A 194 -17.14 -9.37 -5.02
N THR A 195 -18.43 -9.17 -5.23
CA THR A 195 -19.12 -9.58 -6.46
C THR A 195 -18.57 -8.81 -7.66
N LEU A 196 -18.51 -7.48 -7.55
CA LEU A 196 -17.98 -6.61 -8.59
C LEU A 196 -16.53 -6.94 -8.95
N ASN A 197 -15.67 -7.16 -7.95
CA ASN A 197 -14.28 -7.54 -8.19
C ASN A 197 -14.18 -8.91 -8.89
N GLY A 198 -15.01 -9.88 -8.51
CA GLY A 198 -15.09 -11.16 -9.21
C GLY A 198 -15.52 -11.05 -10.69
N PHE A 199 -16.38 -10.08 -11.03
CA PHE A 199 -16.71 -9.79 -12.42
C PHE A 199 -15.56 -9.11 -13.17
N MET A 200 -14.88 -8.14 -12.54
CA MET A 200 -13.75 -7.45 -13.15
C MET A 200 -12.59 -8.42 -13.45
N GLU A 201 -12.29 -9.35 -12.55
CA GLU A 201 -11.20 -10.32 -12.73
C GLU A 201 -11.48 -11.33 -13.87
N LYS A 202 -12.75 -11.71 -14.07
CA LYS A 202 -13.16 -12.63 -15.14
C LYS A 202 -13.09 -12.03 -16.55
N GLN A 203 -13.14 -10.71 -16.69
CA GLN A 203 -13.04 -10.07 -18.01
C GLN A 203 -11.60 -9.80 -18.47
N VAL A 204 -10.64 -9.95 -17.57
CA VAL A 204 -9.21 -9.73 -17.85
C VAL A 204 -8.48 -11.07 -18.10
N SER A 205 -9.15 -12.21 -17.88
CA SER A 205 -8.67 -13.57 -18.18
C SER A 205 -9.20 -14.06 -19.52
#